data_AF-A0A2V6AIH7-F1
#
_entry.id   AF-A0A2V6AIH7-F1
#
_cell.length_a   1.000
_cell.length_b   1.000
_cell.length_c   1.000
_cell.angle_alpha   90.00
_cell.angle_beta   90.00
_cell.angle_gamma   90.00
#
_symmetry.space_group_name_H-M   'P 1'
#
loop_
_entity.id
_entity.type
_entity.pdbx_description
1 polymer ?
#
loop_
_entity_poly.entity_id
_entity_poly.type
_entity_poly.pdbx_seq_one_letter_code
_entity_poly.pdbx_strand_id
1 'polypeptide(L)'
;MCEQLADVWRQHMRRGDFEAAWRISDRALRNRRRSTRRTADEESTWRGEPLHEKRVLIRCCYGLGDTLQFVRYVPLLRRIAHHVTLHAQASVARVLEHFEGIDSLTTRYNSISPETYDVAVALTELPHIFRTHLDTIPATIPYIPVAPRSLSPTSNIRVGLVWEASNWDPRRSVPLQLFAGFDRIAGVSLHILQRGRALLDRPIGFGIDSGSDDLYETARTIAAVDLIITIDSMPAHLAGAIGVPTWVLLHSNCDWRWMLNRTDSPWYPTMRLFRQKHPGDWQPVVAGVKQELKRLARSQVKALSVAA
;
A
#
# COMPACT_ATOMS: atom_id res chain seq x y z
N MET A 1 16.28 -16.88 -3.11
CA MET A 1 16.39 -17.23 -1.67
C MET A 1 15.63 -18.53 -1.45
N CYS A 2 16.16 -19.49 -0.69
CA CYS A 2 15.41 -20.70 -0.35
C CYS A 2 14.20 -20.34 0.53
N GLU A 3 13.09 -21.06 0.40
CA GLU A 3 11.80 -20.80 1.08
C GLU A 3 11.94 -20.65 2.61
N GLN A 4 12.74 -21.51 3.24
CA GLN A 4 13.00 -21.48 4.68
C GLN A 4 13.65 -20.16 5.13
N LEU A 5 14.61 -19.63 4.36
CA LEU A 5 15.23 -18.33 4.67
C LEU A 5 14.26 -17.18 4.47
N ALA A 6 13.34 -17.30 3.51
CA ALA A 6 12.29 -16.32 3.29
C ALA A 6 11.31 -16.25 4.46
N ASP A 7 10.98 -17.40 5.06
CA ASP A 7 10.14 -17.47 6.27
C ASP A 7 10.81 -16.82 7.47
N VAL A 8 12.07 -17.15 7.74
CA VAL A 8 12.83 -16.55 8.85
C VAL A 8 12.95 -15.03 8.65
N TRP A 9 13.23 -14.58 7.42
CA TRP A 9 13.24 -13.16 7.08
C TRP A 9 11.89 -12.48 7.40
N ARG A 10 10.77 -13.10 6.98
CA ARG A 10 9.42 -12.56 7.26
C ARG A 10 9.12 -12.49 8.76
N GLN A 11 9.59 -13.47 9.54
CA GLN A 11 9.41 -13.48 10.99
C GLN A 11 10.15 -12.31 11.67
N HIS A 12 11.39 -12.03 11.26
CA HIS A 12 12.13 -10.87 11.77
C HIS A 12 11.43 -9.56 11.40
N MET A 13 11.03 -9.40 10.14
CA MET A 13 10.29 -8.21 9.68
C MET A 13 8.97 -8.03 10.44
N ARG A 14 8.22 -9.11 10.68
CA ARG A 14 6.98 -9.09 11.48
C ARG A 14 7.20 -8.63 12.92
N ARG A 15 8.37 -8.90 13.50
CA ARG A 15 8.74 -8.46 14.86
C ARG A 15 9.35 -7.06 14.88
N GLY A 16 9.61 -6.45 13.71
CA GLY A 16 10.30 -5.16 13.62
C GLY A 16 11.82 -5.27 13.72
N ASP A 17 12.38 -6.48 13.66
CA ASP A 17 13.82 -6.73 13.68
C ASP A 17 14.39 -6.65 12.26
N PHE A 18 14.40 -5.43 11.71
CA PHE A 18 14.82 -5.19 10.32
C PHE A 18 16.29 -5.56 10.13
N GLU A 19 17.12 -5.33 11.14
CA GLU A 19 18.54 -5.63 11.10
C GLU A 19 18.83 -7.12 10.88
N ALA A 20 18.17 -8.01 11.64
CA ALA A 20 18.32 -9.45 11.42
C ALA A 20 17.78 -9.89 10.05
N ALA A 21 16.68 -9.29 9.58
CA ALA A 21 16.17 -9.53 8.24
C ALA A 21 17.19 -9.11 7.17
N TRP A 22 17.85 -7.97 7.33
CA TRP A 22 18.88 -7.48 6.42
C TRP A 22 20.12 -8.36 6.37
N ARG A 23 20.53 -8.99 7.47
CA ARG A 23 21.62 -9.99 7.46
C ARG A 23 21.29 -11.20 6.59
N ILE A 24 20.02 -11.61 6.55
CA ILE A 24 19.54 -12.68 5.66
C ILE A 24 19.57 -12.20 4.20
N SER A 25 19.09 -10.98 3.92
CA SER A 25 19.19 -10.35 2.60
C SER A 25 20.64 -10.24 2.13
N ASP A 26 21.58 -9.87 3.01
CA ASP A 26 23.01 -9.77 2.70
C ASP A 26 23.61 -11.12 2.32
N ARG A 27 23.22 -12.19 3.03
CA ARG A 27 23.62 -13.55 2.67
C ARG A 27 23.07 -13.95 1.30
N ALA A 28 21.82 -13.63 1.02
CA ALA A 28 21.21 -13.88 -0.28
C ALA A 28 21.92 -13.11 -1.40
N LEU A 29 22.28 -11.84 -1.17
CA LEU A 29 23.01 -10.99 -2.11
C LEU A 29 24.43 -11.51 -2.36
N ARG A 30 25.17 -11.92 -1.32
CA ARG A 30 26.50 -12.54 -1.47
C ARG A 30 26.45 -13.82 -2.31
N ASN A 31 25.42 -14.64 -2.12
CA ASN A 31 25.24 -15.85 -2.93
C ASN A 31 24.91 -15.50 -4.38
N ARG A 32 24.05 -14.49 -4.61
CA ARG A 32 23.72 -13.96 -5.95
C ARG A 32 24.99 -13.46 -6.65
N ARG A 33 25.85 -12.70 -5.97
CA ARG A 33 27.14 -12.23 -6.52
C ARG A 33 28.08 -13.36 -6.95
N ARG A 34 28.07 -14.50 -6.24
CA ARG A 34 28.94 -15.65 -6.52
C ARG A 34 28.42 -16.57 -7.63
N SER A 35 27.13 -16.48 -7.98
CA SER A 35 26.55 -17.30 -9.05
C SER A 35 27.01 -16.82 -10.42
N THR A 36 27.61 -17.71 -11.21
CA THR A 36 27.99 -17.49 -12.61
C THR A 36 26.84 -17.76 -13.58
N ARG A 37 25.77 -18.43 -13.12
CA ARG A 37 24.57 -18.68 -13.91
C ARG A 37 23.77 -17.38 -13.98
N ARG A 38 23.46 -16.96 -15.22
CA ARG A 38 22.57 -15.84 -15.55
C ARG A 38 21.38 -16.41 -16.29
N THR A 39 20.21 -16.47 -15.66
CA THR A 39 18.95 -16.54 -16.42
C THR A 39 18.66 -15.14 -17.00
N ALA A 40 17.84 -15.05 -18.06
CA ALA A 40 17.46 -13.77 -18.64
C ALA A 40 16.82 -12.80 -17.61
N ASP A 41 16.07 -13.33 -16.64
CA ASP A 41 15.50 -12.56 -15.52
C ASP A 41 16.56 -12.11 -14.49
N GLU A 42 17.64 -12.87 -14.34
CA GLU A 42 18.74 -12.60 -13.41
C GLU A 42 19.76 -11.58 -13.92
N GLU A 43 19.75 -11.25 -15.22
CA GLU A 43 20.56 -10.17 -15.80
C GLU A 43 20.04 -8.77 -15.40
N SER A 44 18.79 -8.70 -14.96
CA SER A 44 18.09 -7.47 -14.57
C SER A 44 18.05 -7.24 -13.05
N THR A 45 18.72 -8.09 -12.28
CA THR A 45 18.61 -8.13 -10.82
C THR A 45 19.87 -7.55 -10.18
N TRP A 46 19.73 -6.45 -9.43
CA TRP A 46 20.81 -5.84 -8.65
C TRP A 46 21.60 -6.89 -7.86
N ARG A 47 22.91 -6.87 -8.03
CA ARG A 47 23.84 -7.75 -7.33
C ARG A 47 24.67 -6.98 -6.32
N GLY A 48 24.39 -5.72 -6.08
CA GLY A 48 25.10 -4.92 -5.09
C GLY A 48 26.10 -3.93 -5.71
N GLU A 49 25.97 -3.65 -6.99
CA GLU A 49 26.70 -2.59 -7.69
C GLU A 49 26.43 -1.23 -7.02
N PRO A 50 27.41 -0.31 -7.01
CA PRO A 50 27.20 1.04 -6.50
C PRO A 50 26.14 1.77 -7.34
N LEU A 51 25.32 2.59 -6.67
CA LEU A 51 24.25 3.37 -7.31
C LEU A 51 24.62 4.86 -7.48
N HIS A 52 25.71 5.31 -6.84
CA HIS A 52 26.13 6.70 -6.90
C HIS A 52 26.51 7.11 -8.33
N GLU A 53 25.97 8.24 -8.79
CA GLU A 53 26.18 8.80 -10.14
C GLU A 53 25.79 7.83 -11.29
N LYS A 54 25.03 6.76 -10.99
CA LYS A 54 24.55 5.81 -12.02
C LYS A 54 23.20 6.21 -12.58
N ARG A 55 22.95 5.77 -13.82
CA ARG A 55 21.61 5.70 -14.41
C ARG A 55 20.95 4.42 -13.90
N VAL A 56 19.99 4.56 -12.99
CA VAL A 56 19.35 3.44 -12.30
C VAL A 56 17.98 3.18 -12.91
N LEU A 57 17.77 1.96 -13.38
CA LEU A 57 16.45 1.46 -13.74
C LEU A 57 15.80 0.78 -12.53
N ILE A 58 14.67 1.30 -12.07
CA ILE A 58 13.85 0.69 -11.02
C ILE A 58 12.76 -0.17 -11.67
N ARG A 59 12.67 -1.44 -11.28
CA ARG A 59 11.66 -2.39 -11.77
C ARG A 59 10.57 -2.65 -10.73
N CYS A 60 9.33 -2.41 -11.10
CA CYS A 60 8.15 -2.72 -10.29
C CYS A 60 7.62 -4.13 -10.60
N CYS A 61 8.28 -5.15 -10.04
CA CYS A 61 8.04 -6.55 -10.40
C CYS A 61 6.80 -7.20 -9.75
N TYR A 62 6.24 -6.58 -8.70
CA TYR A 62 5.20 -7.18 -7.85
C TYR A 62 3.83 -6.50 -8.00
N GLY A 63 3.00 -6.55 -6.96
CA GLY A 63 1.65 -5.99 -6.98
C GLY A 63 1.65 -4.47 -6.97
N LEU A 64 0.50 -3.87 -7.33
CA LEU A 64 0.33 -2.42 -7.33
C LEU A 64 0.57 -1.80 -5.95
N GLY A 65 0.15 -2.50 -4.88
CA GLY A 65 0.39 -2.08 -3.49
C GLY A 65 1.88 -2.00 -3.14
N ASP A 66 2.71 -2.93 -3.64
CA ASP A 66 4.16 -2.87 -3.45
C ASP A 66 4.74 -1.65 -4.16
N THR A 67 4.31 -1.36 -5.39
CA THR A 67 4.74 -0.17 -6.12
C THR A 67 4.43 1.10 -5.34
N LEU A 68 3.17 1.28 -4.92
CA LEU A 68 2.71 2.46 -4.19
C LEU A 68 3.37 2.60 -2.81
N GLN A 69 3.69 1.50 -2.16
CA GLN A 69 4.40 1.55 -0.88
C GLN A 69 5.85 1.95 -1.06
N PHE A 70 6.60 1.26 -1.91
CA PHE A 70 8.06 1.40 -1.96
C PHE A 70 8.56 2.53 -2.86
N VAL A 71 7.70 3.13 -3.70
CA VAL A 71 8.07 4.34 -4.47
C VAL A 71 8.54 5.48 -3.56
N ARG A 72 8.18 5.47 -2.26
CA ARG A 72 8.70 6.40 -1.24
C ARG A 72 10.23 6.46 -1.12
N TYR A 73 10.96 5.45 -1.60
CA TYR A 73 12.43 5.43 -1.58
C TYR A 73 13.04 6.05 -2.83
N VAL A 74 12.25 6.31 -3.87
CA VAL A 74 12.74 6.91 -5.13
C VAL A 74 13.41 8.27 -4.89
N PRO A 75 12.89 9.20 -4.07
CA PRO A 75 13.56 10.47 -3.82
C PRO A 75 14.92 10.28 -3.14
N LEU A 76 15.06 9.31 -2.24
CA LEU A 76 16.34 8.98 -1.61
C LEU A 76 17.33 8.42 -2.61
N LEU A 77 16.88 7.54 -3.52
CA LEU A 77 17.72 7.01 -4.60
C LEU A 77 18.15 8.11 -5.56
N ARG A 78 17.24 9.02 -5.92
CA ARG A 78 17.54 10.12 -6.83
C ARG A 78 18.63 11.05 -6.30
N ARG A 79 18.76 11.22 -4.98
CA ARG A 79 19.81 12.05 -4.36
C ARG A 79 21.22 11.49 -4.57
N ILE A 80 21.36 10.18 -4.78
CA ILE A 80 22.66 9.54 -4.99
C ILE A 80 22.88 9.13 -6.45
N ALA A 81 21.82 8.79 -7.19
CA ALA A 81 21.88 8.40 -8.59
C ALA A 81 21.96 9.63 -9.51
N HIS A 82 22.60 9.46 -10.67
CA HIS A 82 22.61 10.49 -11.71
C HIS A 82 21.23 10.63 -12.38
N HIS A 83 20.56 9.50 -12.62
CA HIS A 83 19.25 9.43 -13.27
C HIS A 83 18.48 8.23 -12.77
N VAL A 84 17.16 8.38 -12.58
CA VAL A 84 16.25 7.32 -12.13
C VAL A 84 15.13 7.13 -13.14
N THR A 85 15.12 5.97 -13.78
CA THR A 85 14.01 5.52 -14.62
C THR A 85 13.13 4.57 -13.80
N LEU A 86 11.85 4.88 -13.60
CA LEU A 86 10.88 3.96 -13.02
C LEU A 86 10.16 3.19 -14.12
N HIS A 87 10.25 1.85 -14.08
CA HIS A 87 9.47 0.96 -14.94
C HIS A 87 8.31 0.34 -14.16
N ALA A 88 7.13 0.94 -14.31
CA ALA A 88 5.94 0.66 -13.53
C ALA A 88 4.85 -0.08 -14.32
N GLN A 89 3.87 -0.62 -13.60
CA GLN A 89 2.62 -1.07 -14.19
C GLN A 89 1.85 0.13 -14.76
N ALA A 90 1.22 -0.02 -15.93
CA ALA A 90 0.60 1.10 -16.64
C ALA A 90 -0.47 1.83 -15.82
N SER A 91 -1.26 1.10 -15.02
CA SER A 91 -2.27 1.69 -14.14
C SER A 91 -1.68 2.60 -13.06
N VAL A 92 -0.48 2.30 -12.57
CA VAL A 92 0.20 3.09 -11.52
C VAL A 92 0.98 4.26 -12.12
N ALA A 93 1.41 4.16 -13.39
CA ALA A 93 2.19 5.21 -14.04
C ALA A 93 1.47 6.57 -14.00
N ARG A 94 0.17 6.61 -14.30
CA ARG A 94 -0.62 7.86 -14.23
C ARG A 94 -0.69 8.47 -12.82
N VAL A 95 -0.64 7.65 -11.77
CA VAL A 95 -0.59 8.12 -10.37
C VAL A 95 0.78 8.70 -10.01
N LEU A 96 1.84 8.25 -10.67
CA LEU A 96 3.23 8.62 -10.39
C LEU A 96 3.84 9.57 -11.42
N GLU A 97 3.03 10.11 -12.34
CA GLU A 97 3.50 10.92 -13.47
C GLU A 97 4.35 12.13 -13.04
N HIS A 98 4.02 12.73 -11.90
CA HIS A 98 4.73 13.88 -11.32
C HIS A 98 5.39 13.55 -9.97
N PHE A 99 5.71 12.28 -9.73
CA PHE A 99 6.30 11.86 -8.48
C PHE A 99 7.76 12.34 -8.36
N GLU A 100 8.11 12.93 -7.21
CA GLU A 100 9.45 13.48 -6.98
C GLU A 100 10.54 12.40 -7.13
N GLY A 101 11.57 12.75 -7.89
CA GLY A 101 12.76 11.93 -8.06
C GLY A 101 12.67 10.86 -9.14
N ILE A 102 11.55 10.77 -9.87
CA ILE A 102 11.49 10.04 -11.14
C ILE A 102 11.91 11.00 -12.26
N ASP A 103 13.02 10.72 -12.93
CA ASP A 103 13.43 11.49 -14.11
C ASP A 103 12.76 10.96 -15.39
N SER A 104 12.47 9.66 -15.45
CA SER A 104 11.78 9.01 -16.57
C SER A 104 10.83 7.92 -16.09
N LEU A 105 9.60 7.94 -16.57
CA LEU A 105 8.58 6.93 -16.27
C LEU A 105 8.27 6.10 -17.50
N THR A 106 8.39 4.79 -17.39
CA THR A 106 8.11 3.83 -18.47
C THR A 106 7.16 2.74 -17.99
N THR A 107 6.50 2.07 -18.93
CA THR A 107 5.57 0.97 -18.63
C THR A 107 5.94 -0.29 -19.37
N ARG A 108 5.28 -1.42 -19.07
CA ARG A 108 5.48 -2.70 -19.79
C ARG A 108 5.23 -2.63 -21.30
N TYR A 109 4.59 -1.57 -21.80
CA TYR A 109 4.41 -1.35 -23.23
C TYR A 109 5.65 -0.76 -23.92
N ASN A 110 6.65 -0.32 -23.14
CA ASN A 110 7.88 0.25 -23.63
C ASN A 110 9.01 -0.76 -23.43
N SER A 111 9.70 -1.14 -24.52
CA SER A 111 10.99 -1.80 -24.40
C SER A 111 11.99 -0.82 -23.79
N ILE A 112 12.74 -1.28 -22.78
CA ILE A 112 13.84 -0.49 -22.22
C ILE A 112 15.13 -1.05 -22.76
N SER A 113 15.84 -0.23 -23.53
CA SER A 113 17.11 -0.63 -24.10
C SER A 113 18.18 -0.75 -23.00
N PRO A 114 18.96 -1.84 -22.94
CA PRO A 114 19.99 -2.05 -21.91
C PRO A 114 21.02 -0.92 -21.80
N GLU A 115 21.29 -0.20 -22.89
CA GLU A 115 22.22 0.93 -22.93
C GLU A 115 21.72 2.19 -22.22
N THR A 116 20.43 2.25 -21.85
CA THR A 116 19.81 3.42 -21.21
C THR A 116 20.04 3.50 -19.70
N TYR A 117 20.54 2.43 -19.08
CA TYR A 117 20.83 2.36 -17.65
C TYR A 117 22.15 1.62 -17.40
N ASP A 118 22.76 1.90 -16.25
CA ASP A 118 24.01 1.24 -15.83
C ASP A 118 23.72 0.10 -14.84
N VAL A 119 22.64 0.23 -14.05
CA VAL A 119 22.23 -0.75 -13.02
C VAL A 119 20.71 -0.84 -12.98
N ALA A 120 20.16 -2.06 -12.85
CA ALA A 120 18.74 -2.30 -12.62
C ALA A 120 18.48 -2.84 -11.21
N VAL A 121 17.48 -2.30 -10.53
CA VAL A 121 17.12 -2.60 -9.14
C VAL A 121 15.63 -2.90 -9.05
N ALA A 122 15.23 -3.98 -8.38
CA ALA A 122 13.81 -4.18 -8.06
C ALA A 122 13.39 -3.19 -6.97
N LEU A 123 12.24 -2.53 -7.12
CA LEU A 123 11.78 -1.48 -6.20
C LEU A 123 11.74 -1.96 -4.74
N THR A 124 11.39 -3.22 -4.50
CA THR A 124 11.32 -3.84 -3.17
C THR A 124 12.68 -4.09 -2.51
N GLU A 125 13.79 -3.94 -3.24
CA GLU A 125 15.15 -4.01 -2.69
C GLU A 125 15.58 -2.68 -2.05
N LEU A 126 14.90 -1.55 -2.37
CA LEU A 126 15.28 -0.23 -1.86
C LEU A 126 15.30 -0.12 -0.33
N PRO A 127 14.36 -0.69 0.44
CA PRO A 127 14.45 -0.68 1.90
C PRO A 127 15.72 -1.38 2.43
N HIS A 128 16.18 -2.45 1.75
CA HIS A 128 17.41 -3.14 2.12
C HIS A 128 18.64 -2.31 1.74
N ILE A 129 18.65 -1.70 0.54
CA ILE A 129 19.71 -0.80 0.07
C ILE A 129 19.93 0.36 1.04
N PHE A 130 18.83 0.99 1.49
CA PHE A 130 18.88 2.11 2.44
C PHE A 130 18.97 1.68 3.90
N ARG A 131 19.09 0.38 4.18
CA ARG A 131 19.17 -0.17 5.55
C ARG A 131 18.07 0.39 6.44
N THR A 132 16.85 0.36 5.94
CA THR A 132 15.70 0.89 6.67
C THR A 132 15.57 0.22 8.04
N HIS A 133 15.34 1.01 9.07
CA HIS A 133 14.85 0.60 10.38
C HIS A 133 13.50 1.28 10.63
N LEU A 134 12.79 0.91 11.69
CA LEU A 134 11.44 1.42 11.97
C LEU A 134 11.38 2.95 12.05
N ASP A 135 12.43 3.55 12.61
CA ASP A 135 12.62 5.00 12.79
C ASP A 135 13.16 5.71 11.54
N THR A 136 13.68 4.98 10.55
CA THR A 136 14.21 5.55 9.30
C THR A 136 13.33 5.30 8.09
N ILE A 137 12.15 4.66 8.27
CA ILE A 137 11.16 4.54 7.19
C ILE A 137 10.82 5.97 6.69
N PRO A 138 10.89 6.24 5.37
CA PRO A 138 10.40 7.49 4.80
C PRO A 138 8.87 7.54 4.94
N ALA A 139 8.39 8.00 6.08
CA ALA A 139 6.98 7.98 6.49
C ALA A 139 6.32 9.36 6.40
N THR A 140 7.02 10.37 5.88
CA THR A 140 6.43 11.69 5.58
C THR A 140 5.33 11.52 4.54
N ILE A 141 4.14 11.99 4.89
CA ILE A 141 2.93 11.90 4.07
C ILE A 141 2.31 13.31 3.89
N PRO A 142 1.59 13.57 2.79
CA PRO A 142 1.48 12.71 1.61
C PRO A 142 2.80 12.66 0.82
N TYR A 143 3.10 11.50 0.24
CA TYR A 143 4.15 11.38 -0.78
C TYR A 143 3.59 11.11 -2.18
N ILE A 144 2.28 10.84 -2.30
CA ILE A 144 1.54 10.83 -3.58
C ILE A 144 0.38 11.83 -3.44
N PRO A 145 0.62 13.14 -3.64
CA PRO A 145 -0.45 14.13 -3.57
C PRO A 145 -1.38 13.96 -4.78
N VAL A 146 -2.69 13.95 -4.54
CA VAL A 146 -3.71 13.82 -5.59
C VAL A 146 -4.84 14.80 -5.31
N ALA A 147 -5.25 15.56 -6.33
CA ALA A 147 -6.38 16.46 -6.21
C ALA A 147 -7.69 15.66 -6.03
N PRO A 148 -8.49 15.92 -4.98
CA PRO A 148 -9.72 15.19 -4.76
C PRO A 148 -10.69 15.40 -5.93
N ARG A 149 -11.47 14.36 -6.25
CA ARG A 149 -12.61 14.52 -7.15
C ARG A 149 -13.73 15.27 -6.43
N SER A 150 -14.64 15.86 -7.21
CA SER A 150 -15.89 16.39 -6.64
C SER A 150 -16.80 15.23 -6.21
N LEU A 151 -17.28 15.29 -4.97
CA LEU A 151 -18.33 14.43 -4.42
C LEU A 151 -19.46 15.33 -3.95
N SER A 152 -20.70 14.80 -3.92
CA SER A 152 -21.87 15.55 -3.47
C SER A 152 -21.63 16.19 -2.09
N PRO A 153 -22.00 17.47 -1.90
CA PRO A 153 -21.90 18.13 -0.61
C PRO A 153 -22.66 17.36 0.48
N THR A 154 -22.06 17.24 1.66
CA THR A 154 -22.68 16.60 2.82
C THR A 154 -22.01 17.11 4.11
N SER A 155 -22.77 17.11 5.20
CA SER A 155 -22.24 17.32 6.56
C SER A 155 -21.80 16.00 7.23
N ASN A 156 -22.04 14.86 6.58
CA ASN A 156 -21.64 13.55 7.08
C ASN A 156 -20.16 13.28 6.79
N ILE A 157 -19.56 12.43 7.62
CA ILE A 157 -18.24 11.86 7.35
C ILE A 157 -18.32 10.96 6.13
N ARG A 158 -17.51 11.23 5.11
CA ARG A 158 -17.37 10.36 3.94
C ARG A 158 -16.43 9.21 4.27
N VAL A 159 -16.92 7.98 4.18
CA VAL A 159 -16.17 6.77 4.51
C VAL A 159 -16.08 5.86 3.29
N GLY A 160 -14.88 5.65 2.75
CA GLY A 160 -14.65 4.69 1.68
C GLY A 160 -14.54 3.26 2.22
N LEU A 161 -15.12 2.28 1.51
CA LEU A 161 -15.11 0.87 1.89
C LEU A 161 -14.59 -0.06 0.78
N VAL A 162 -13.67 -0.94 1.15
CA VAL A 162 -13.15 -2.07 0.35
C VAL A 162 -13.07 -3.31 1.23
N TRP A 163 -13.61 -4.45 0.81
CA TRP A 163 -13.73 -5.65 1.66
C TRP A 163 -13.18 -6.93 1.05
N GLU A 164 -12.94 -6.99 -0.25
CA GLU A 164 -12.47 -8.19 -0.94
C GLU A 164 -11.12 -7.96 -1.62
N ALA A 165 -10.18 -8.87 -1.36
CA ALA A 165 -8.87 -8.91 -2.01
C ALA A 165 -8.94 -9.67 -3.34
N SER A 166 -7.85 -9.65 -4.09
CA SER A 166 -7.70 -10.57 -5.21
C SER A 166 -7.61 -12.03 -4.74
N ASN A 167 -7.73 -12.97 -5.68
CA ASN A 167 -7.68 -14.42 -5.41
C ASN A 167 -6.33 -14.94 -4.91
N TRP A 168 -5.30 -14.08 -4.85
CA TRP A 168 -3.97 -14.48 -4.43
C TRP A 168 -3.93 -14.87 -2.93
N ASP A 169 -4.67 -14.15 -2.08
CA ASP A 169 -4.85 -14.54 -0.67
C ASP A 169 -6.27 -14.18 -0.21
N PRO A 170 -7.23 -15.11 -0.39
CA PRO A 170 -8.64 -14.86 -0.05
C PRO A 170 -8.88 -14.69 1.46
N ARG A 171 -7.92 -15.07 2.31
CA ARG A 171 -8.05 -14.92 3.78
C ARG A 171 -8.06 -13.46 4.22
N ARG A 172 -7.63 -12.54 3.34
CA ARG A 172 -7.66 -11.09 3.57
C ARG A 172 -9.05 -10.50 3.39
N SER A 173 -9.93 -11.18 2.66
CA SER A 173 -11.28 -10.73 2.39
C SER A 173 -12.18 -10.90 3.61
N VAL A 174 -13.06 -9.93 3.80
CA VAL A 174 -14.08 -9.91 4.85
C VAL A 174 -15.45 -10.09 4.19
N PRO A 175 -16.29 -11.03 4.65
CA PRO A 175 -17.64 -11.20 4.11
C PRO A 175 -18.45 -9.91 4.22
N LEU A 176 -19.01 -9.43 3.10
CA LEU A 176 -19.73 -8.15 3.02
C LEU A 176 -20.89 -8.07 4.02
N GLN A 177 -21.54 -9.20 4.29
CA GLN A 177 -22.68 -9.30 5.20
C GLN A 177 -22.34 -8.82 6.62
N LEU A 178 -21.08 -8.93 7.04
CA LEU A 178 -20.63 -8.44 8.35
C LEU A 178 -20.67 -6.90 8.44
N PHE A 179 -20.59 -6.19 7.31
CA PHE A 179 -20.72 -4.74 7.24
C PHE A 179 -22.19 -4.26 7.18
N ALA A 180 -23.17 -5.13 7.36
CA ALA A 180 -24.58 -4.75 7.36
C ALA A 180 -24.86 -3.56 8.30
N GLY A 181 -25.54 -2.54 7.77
CA GLY A 181 -25.95 -1.34 8.51
C GLY A 181 -24.82 -0.33 8.79
N PHE A 182 -23.67 -0.42 8.10
CA PHE A 182 -22.68 0.67 8.08
C PHE A 182 -23.20 1.91 7.35
N ASP A 183 -23.95 1.70 6.26
CA ASP A 183 -24.65 2.69 5.46
C ASP A 183 -25.76 3.44 6.23
N ARG A 184 -26.20 2.88 7.37
CA ARG A 184 -27.26 3.45 8.24
C ARG A 184 -26.73 4.12 9.49
N ILE A 185 -25.40 4.27 9.62
CA ILE A 185 -24.82 4.99 10.76
C ILE A 185 -25.10 6.49 10.58
N ALA A 186 -25.82 7.08 11.55
CA ALA A 186 -26.09 8.51 11.54
C ALA A 186 -24.78 9.32 11.49
N GLY A 187 -24.73 10.32 10.60
CA GLY A 187 -23.53 11.14 10.38
C GLY A 187 -22.48 10.52 9.46
N VAL A 188 -22.76 9.39 8.79
CA VAL A 188 -21.85 8.74 7.84
C VAL A 188 -22.45 8.70 6.44
N SER A 189 -21.63 9.04 5.44
CA SER A 189 -21.86 8.76 4.02
C SER A 189 -20.92 7.64 3.60
N LEU A 190 -21.46 6.44 3.40
CA LEU A 190 -20.65 5.28 3.02
C LEU A 190 -20.44 5.25 1.50
N HIS A 191 -19.19 5.36 1.06
CA HIS A 191 -18.76 5.28 -0.33
C HIS A 191 -18.14 3.90 -0.62
N ILE A 192 -18.64 3.23 -1.64
CA ILE A 192 -18.14 1.92 -2.06
C ILE A 192 -17.06 2.10 -3.11
N LEU A 193 -15.83 1.71 -2.74
CA LEU A 193 -14.65 1.77 -3.61
C LEU A 193 -14.27 0.38 -4.13
N GLN A 194 -14.81 -0.70 -3.56
CA GLN A 194 -14.64 -2.07 -4.04
C GLN A 194 -14.95 -2.15 -5.54
N ARG A 195 -14.05 -2.75 -6.31
CA ARG A 195 -14.23 -3.07 -7.74
C ARG A 195 -14.18 -4.59 -7.98
N GLY A 196 -14.47 -4.99 -9.21
CA GLY A 196 -14.47 -6.39 -9.64
C GLY A 196 -15.69 -7.18 -9.17
N ARG A 197 -15.60 -8.51 -9.26
CA ARG A 197 -16.73 -9.44 -9.02
C ARG A 197 -17.40 -9.29 -7.64
N ALA A 198 -16.65 -8.87 -6.62
CA ALA A 198 -17.15 -8.65 -5.27
C ALA A 198 -18.31 -7.64 -5.22
N LEU A 199 -18.36 -6.72 -6.19
CA LEU A 199 -19.42 -5.72 -6.29
C LEU A 199 -20.76 -6.35 -6.72
N LEU A 200 -20.76 -7.52 -7.38
CA LEU A 200 -21.98 -8.22 -7.80
C LEU A 200 -22.81 -8.70 -6.61
N ASP A 201 -22.15 -9.02 -5.49
CA ASP A 201 -22.79 -9.47 -4.25
C ASP A 201 -23.26 -8.31 -3.36
N ARG A 202 -23.09 -7.06 -3.82
CA ARG A 202 -23.49 -5.86 -3.07
C ARG A 202 -25.01 -5.71 -3.08
N PRO A 203 -25.67 -5.63 -1.91
CA PRO A 203 -27.10 -5.36 -1.85
C PRO A 203 -27.46 -4.01 -2.48
N ILE A 204 -28.62 -3.95 -3.15
CA ILE A 204 -29.18 -2.70 -3.67
C ILE A 204 -29.32 -1.69 -2.52
N GLY A 205 -28.81 -0.47 -2.72
CA GLY A 205 -28.88 0.60 -1.74
C GLY A 205 -27.81 0.57 -0.64
N PHE A 206 -26.92 -0.44 -0.59
CA PHE A 206 -25.83 -0.45 0.37
C PHE A 206 -24.72 0.53 -0.03
N GLY A 207 -24.73 1.73 0.56
CA GLY A 207 -23.75 2.81 0.27
C GLY A 207 -23.90 3.45 -1.11
N ILE A 208 -23.03 4.41 -1.42
CA ILE A 208 -22.96 5.14 -2.69
C ILE A 208 -21.85 4.52 -3.54
N ASP A 209 -22.11 4.18 -4.81
CA ASP A 209 -21.03 3.75 -5.69
C ASP A 209 -20.14 4.95 -6.05
N SER A 210 -18.86 4.89 -5.69
CA SER A 210 -17.90 5.96 -5.98
C SER A 210 -16.54 5.44 -6.46
N GLY A 211 -16.40 4.13 -6.63
CA GLY A 211 -15.17 3.51 -7.12
C GLY A 211 -14.99 3.67 -8.63
N SER A 212 -13.78 3.38 -9.10
CA SER A 212 -13.41 3.43 -10.52
C SER A 212 -12.46 2.27 -10.82
N ASP A 213 -12.52 1.73 -12.04
CA ASP A 213 -11.51 0.77 -12.51
C ASP A 213 -10.22 1.47 -12.96
N ASP A 214 -10.28 2.79 -13.20
CA ASP A 214 -9.09 3.62 -13.37
C ASP A 214 -8.49 3.96 -11.99
N LEU A 215 -7.20 3.66 -11.83
CA LEU A 215 -6.50 3.81 -10.55
C LEU A 215 -6.29 5.27 -10.16
N TYR A 216 -6.10 6.17 -11.14
CA TYR A 216 -5.96 7.60 -10.86
C TYR A 216 -7.27 8.17 -10.35
N GLU A 217 -8.40 7.84 -10.98
CA GLU A 217 -9.72 8.23 -10.49
C GLU A 217 -10.05 7.61 -9.12
N THR A 218 -9.58 6.38 -8.86
CA THR A 218 -9.65 5.79 -7.52
C THR A 218 -8.86 6.61 -6.50
N ALA A 219 -7.64 7.04 -6.84
CA ALA A 219 -6.84 7.91 -5.98
C ALA A 219 -7.55 9.24 -5.69
N ARG A 220 -8.19 9.84 -6.69
CA ARG A 220 -9.00 11.06 -6.53
C ARG A 220 -10.23 10.85 -5.65
N THR A 221 -10.89 9.68 -5.74
CA THR A 221 -11.98 9.32 -4.82
C THR A 221 -11.46 9.16 -3.39
N ILE A 222 -10.33 8.46 -3.20
CA ILE A 222 -9.71 8.28 -1.89
C ILE A 222 -9.36 9.65 -1.27
N ALA A 223 -8.78 10.57 -2.04
CA ALA A 223 -8.46 11.91 -1.58
C ALA A 223 -9.71 12.75 -1.21
N ALA A 224 -10.90 12.37 -1.70
CA ALA A 224 -12.15 13.09 -1.46
C ALA A 224 -12.97 12.56 -0.26
N VAL A 225 -12.53 11.48 0.38
CA VAL A 225 -13.18 10.94 1.59
C VAL A 225 -12.39 11.26 2.85
N ASP A 226 -13.05 11.24 4.00
CA ASP A 226 -12.44 11.59 5.29
C ASP A 226 -11.78 10.38 5.97
N LEU A 227 -12.23 9.16 5.63
CA LEU A 227 -11.74 7.89 6.19
C LEU A 227 -11.84 6.78 5.15
N ILE A 228 -10.83 5.92 5.07
CA ILE A 228 -10.89 4.63 4.36
C ILE A 228 -11.00 3.50 5.38
N ILE A 229 -11.95 2.59 5.18
CA ILE A 229 -12.02 1.29 5.85
C ILE A 229 -11.72 0.23 4.80
N THR A 230 -10.63 -0.50 4.96
CA THR A 230 -10.14 -1.44 3.95
C THR A 230 -9.49 -2.65 4.60
N ILE A 231 -9.17 -3.64 3.79
CA ILE A 231 -8.34 -4.79 4.11
C ILE A 231 -6.89 -4.58 3.64
N ASP A 232 -6.01 -5.57 3.88
CA ASP A 232 -4.63 -5.63 3.36
C ASP A 232 -4.59 -5.78 1.82
N SER A 233 -4.76 -4.66 1.12
CA SER A 233 -4.81 -4.59 -0.34
C SER A 233 -4.29 -3.24 -0.86
N MET A 234 -4.21 -3.09 -2.18
CA MET A 234 -3.70 -1.88 -2.85
C MET A 234 -4.33 -0.57 -2.33
N PRO A 235 -5.66 -0.45 -2.16
CA PRO A 235 -6.29 0.76 -1.62
C PRO A 235 -5.77 1.21 -0.25
N ALA A 236 -5.32 0.28 0.61
CA ALA A 236 -4.68 0.64 1.88
C ALA A 236 -3.39 1.42 1.63
N HIS A 237 -2.52 0.89 0.77
CA HIS A 237 -1.24 1.54 0.44
C HIS A 237 -1.43 2.88 -0.28
N LEU A 238 -2.42 2.97 -1.17
CA LEU A 238 -2.76 4.21 -1.87
C LEU A 238 -3.25 5.28 -0.90
N ALA A 239 -4.21 4.96 -0.03
CA ALA A 239 -4.73 5.90 0.96
C ALA A 239 -3.66 6.36 1.96
N GLY A 240 -2.80 5.44 2.39
CA GLY A 240 -1.65 5.76 3.22
C GLY A 240 -0.65 6.71 2.53
N ALA A 241 -0.41 6.54 1.24
CA ALA A 241 0.49 7.39 0.46
C ALA A 241 -0.07 8.81 0.21
N ILE A 242 -1.40 8.91 0.04
CA ILE A 242 -2.15 10.17 -0.09
C ILE A 242 -2.35 10.84 1.27
N GLY A 243 -2.13 10.14 2.38
CA GLY A 243 -2.27 10.69 3.73
C GLY A 243 -3.70 10.75 4.26
N VAL A 244 -4.61 9.94 3.72
CA VAL A 244 -6.00 9.85 4.20
C VAL A 244 -6.04 8.94 5.44
N PRO A 245 -6.74 9.31 6.53
CA PRO A 245 -7.00 8.42 7.65
C PRO A 245 -7.52 7.07 7.17
N THR A 246 -6.91 5.97 7.62
CA THR A 246 -7.22 4.64 7.08
C THR A 246 -7.26 3.59 8.18
N TRP A 247 -8.36 2.84 8.25
CA TRP A 247 -8.52 1.68 9.12
C TRP A 247 -8.36 0.40 8.31
N VAL A 248 -7.35 -0.40 8.65
CA VAL A 248 -7.03 -1.63 7.94
C VAL A 248 -7.43 -2.84 8.79
N LEU A 249 -8.30 -3.68 8.23
CA LEU A 249 -8.72 -4.95 8.80
C LEU A 249 -7.75 -6.04 8.36
N LEU A 250 -7.09 -6.67 9.32
CA LEU A 250 -6.01 -7.62 9.11
C LEU A 250 -6.41 -9.00 9.61
N HIS A 251 -6.24 -10.01 8.76
CA HIS A 251 -6.38 -11.41 9.16
C HIS A 251 -5.23 -11.81 10.11
N SER A 252 -5.43 -12.88 10.87
CA SER A 252 -4.51 -13.33 11.93
C SER A 252 -3.06 -13.61 11.49
N ASN A 253 -2.84 -13.88 10.19
CA ASN A 253 -1.53 -14.17 9.62
C ASN A 253 -1.10 -13.10 8.58
N CYS A 254 -1.39 -11.83 8.85
CA CYS A 254 -1.18 -10.71 7.93
C CYS A 254 0.26 -10.55 7.44
N ASP A 255 0.44 -9.82 6.35
CA ASP A 255 1.76 -9.54 5.77
C ASP A 255 2.72 -8.89 6.77
N TRP A 256 4.03 -9.10 6.55
CA TRP A 256 5.08 -8.62 7.45
C TRP A 256 5.10 -7.10 7.62
N ARG A 257 4.65 -6.35 6.61
CA ARG A 257 4.59 -4.88 6.63
C ARG A 257 3.74 -4.34 7.77
N TRP A 258 2.74 -5.11 8.19
CA TRP A 258 1.84 -4.74 9.26
C TRP A 258 2.38 -5.05 10.66
N MET A 259 3.46 -5.84 10.77
CA MET A 259 4.06 -6.31 12.03
C MET A 259 3.07 -7.01 12.98
N LEU A 260 3.56 -7.46 14.14
CA LEU A 260 2.77 -8.09 15.20
C LEU A 260 2.46 -7.11 16.33
N ASN A 261 1.38 -7.38 17.07
CA ASN A 261 1.06 -6.79 18.36
C ASN A 261 0.98 -5.25 18.40
N ARG A 262 0.55 -4.62 17.30
CA ARG A 262 0.41 -3.15 17.22
C ARG A 262 -0.87 -2.72 16.50
N THR A 263 -1.40 -1.56 16.88
CA THR A 263 -2.64 -0.99 16.31
C THR A 263 -2.39 0.18 15.37
N ASP A 264 -1.14 0.53 15.12
CA ASP A 264 -0.66 1.59 14.23
C ASP A 264 0.26 1.00 13.14
N SER A 265 0.67 1.81 12.15
CA SER A 265 1.59 1.39 11.08
C SER A 265 2.81 2.31 10.99
N PRO A 266 4.05 1.81 11.17
CA PRO A 266 5.27 2.59 10.93
C PRO A 266 5.41 3.09 9.49
N TRP A 267 4.78 2.37 8.56
CA TRP A 267 4.79 2.74 7.15
C TRP A 267 3.82 3.86 6.82
N TYR A 268 2.76 4.04 7.62
CA TYR A 268 1.66 4.95 7.33
C TYR A 268 1.14 5.56 8.64
N PRO A 269 1.59 6.77 9.01
CA PRO A 269 1.22 7.41 10.27
C PRO A 269 -0.29 7.67 10.44
N THR A 270 -1.04 7.75 9.34
CA THR A 270 -2.52 7.93 9.35
C THR A 270 -3.31 6.65 9.56
N MET A 271 -2.65 5.49 9.72
CA MET A 271 -3.33 4.21 9.80
C MET A 271 -3.61 3.73 11.22
N ARG A 272 -4.78 3.10 11.37
CA ARG A 272 -5.14 2.26 12.52
C ARG A 272 -5.40 0.83 12.04
N LEU A 273 -4.89 -0.15 12.77
CA LEU A 273 -4.98 -1.57 12.43
C LEU A 273 -5.97 -2.28 13.35
N PHE A 274 -6.89 -3.02 12.74
CA PHE A 274 -7.86 -3.88 13.42
C PHE A 274 -7.55 -5.33 13.08
N ARG A 275 -7.23 -6.14 14.09
CA ARG A 275 -6.65 -7.47 13.88
C ARG A 275 -7.58 -8.56 14.36
N GLN A 276 -7.72 -9.56 13.51
CA GLN A 276 -8.33 -10.82 13.85
C GLN A 276 -7.49 -11.57 14.89
N LYS A 277 -8.13 -12.05 15.96
CA LYS A 277 -7.51 -12.89 16.99
C LYS A 277 -7.47 -14.37 16.57
N HIS A 278 -8.56 -14.88 16.00
CA HIS A 278 -8.69 -16.26 15.56
C HIS A 278 -8.90 -16.34 14.04
N PRO A 279 -8.14 -17.17 13.30
CA PRO A 279 -8.28 -17.28 11.84
C PRO A 279 -9.73 -17.43 11.38
N GLY A 280 -10.15 -16.60 10.42
CA GLY A 280 -11.51 -16.61 9.87
C GLY A 280 -12.57 -15.88 10.70
N ASP A 281 -12.34 -15.64 12.00
CA ASP A 281 -13.28 -14.93 12.86
C ASP A 281 -13.21 -13.40 12.66
N TRP A 282 -13.92 -12.91 11.64
CA TRP A 282 -13.98 -11.49 11.29
C TRP A 282 -15.02 -10.69 12.06
N GLN A 283 -16.01 -11.37 12.65
CA GLN A 283 -17.16 -10.71 13.28
C GLN A 283 -16.75 -9.75 14.42
N PRO A 284 -15.85 -10.13 15.37
CA PRO A 284 -15.39 -9.20 16.41
C PRO A 284 -14.62 -8.00 15.84
N VAL A 285 -13.88 -8.20 14.75
CA VAL A 285 -13.10 -7.14 14.09
C VAL A 285 -14.04 -6.10 13.49
N VAL A 286 -15.01 -6.55 12.68
CA VAL A 286 -15.99 -5.66 12.03
C VAL A 286 -16.90 -4.97 13.04
N ALA A 287 -17.29 -5.68 14.12
CA ALA A 287 -18.06 -5.08 15.21
C ALA A 287 -17.29 -3.94 15.90
N GLY A 288 -16.00 -4.14 16.20
CA GLY A 288 -15.13 -3.12 16.76
C GLY A 288 -14.98 -1.90 15.84
N VAL A 289 -14.76 -2.13 14.55
CA VAL A 289 -14.72 -1.09 13.52
C VAL A 289 -16.03 -0.28 13.48
N LYS A 290 -17.19 -0.97 13.52
CA LYS A 290 -18.51 -0.32 13.51
C LYS A 290 -18.71 0.57 14.74
N GLN A 291 -18.29 0.12 15.91
CA GLN A 291 -18.39 0.87 17.15
C GLN A 291 -17.52 2.14 17.12
N GLU A 292 -16.29 2.01 16.63
CA GLU A 292 -15.37 3.14 16.46
C GLU A 292 -15.88 4.15 15.45
N LEU A 293 -16.46 3.68 14.33
CA LEU A 293 -17.04 4.57 13.33
C LEU A 293 -18.22 5.37 13.90
N LYS A 294 -19.10 4.72 14.65
CA LYS A 294 -20.19 5.41 15.38
C LYS A 294 -19.67 6.43 16.39
N ARG A 295 -18.51 6.20 17.01
CA ARG A 295 -17.89 7.15 17.94
C ARG A 295 -17.35 8.37 17.18
N LEU A 296 -16.64 8.13 16.08
CA LEU A 296 -16.09 9.18 15.21
C LEU A 296 -17.19 10.08 14.62
N ALA A 297 -18.26 9.48 14.08
CA ALA A 297 -19.40 10.21 13.54
C ALA A 297 -20.05 11.14 14.58
N ARG A 298 -20.23 10.65 15.82
CA ARG A 298 -20.77 11.47 16.92
C ARG A 298 -19.87 12.62 17.33
N SER A 299 -18.54 12.44 17.34
CA SER A 299 -17.61 13.53 17.67
C SER A 299 -17.61 14.63 16.61
N GLN A 300 -17.72 14.27 15.33
CA GLN A 300 -17.72 15.26 14.25
C GLN A 300 -19.02 16.05 14.19
N VAL A 301 -20.17 15.40 14.41
CA VAL A 301 -21.47 16.08 14.56
C VAL A 301 -21.42 17.09 15.71
N LYS A 302 -20.83 16.71 16.86
CA LYS A 302 -20.66 17.64 18.00
C LYS A 302 -19.75 18.82 17.66
N ALA A 303 -18.65 18.60 16.94
CA ALA A 303 -17.76 19.67 16.53
C ALA A 303 -18.46 20.67 15.59
N LEU A 304 -19.23 20.17 14.63
CA LEU A 304 -20.02 21.00 13.70
C LEU A 304 -21.15 21.76 14.42
N SER A 305 -21.80 21.16 15.43
CA SER A 305 -22.87 21.83 16.18
C SER A 305 -22.39 22.93 17.14
N VAL A 306 -21.10 22.94 17.50
CA VAL A 306 -20.50 23.97 18.37
C VAL A 306 -19.92 25.12 17.55
N ALA A 307 -19.58 24.89 16.27
CA ALA A 307 -19.02 25.89 15.37
C ALA A 307 -20.08 26.67 14.57
N ALA A 308 -21.36 26.30 14.67
CA ALA A 308 -22.50 26.96 14.04
C ALA A 308 -23.28 27.78 15.06
#